data_AF-A0A7V2NGK1-F1
#
_entry.id   AF-A0A7V2NGK1-F1
#
_cell.length_a   1.000
_cell.length_b   1.000
_cell.length_c   1.000
_cell.angle_alpha   90.00
_cell.angle_beta   90.00
_cell.angle_gamma   90.00
#
_symmetry.space_group_name_H-M   'P 1'
#
loop_
_entity.id
_entity.type
_entity.pdbx_description
1 polymer ?
#
loop_
_entity_poly.entity_id
_entity_poly.type
_entity_poly.pdbx_seq_one_letter_code
_entity_poly.pdbx_strand_id
1 'polypeptide(L)' 'NLAGIPAINIPIDFHGNLPIGVQIMGRRFGDPEILKVARTVEKNLDILDETGHLPVPEL' A
#
# COMPACT_ATOMS: atom_id res chain seq x y z
N ASN A 1 5.40 -16.62 0.45
CA ASN A 1 4.26 -17.49 0.82
C ASN A 1 4.18 -18.70 -0.13
N LEU A 2 3.37 -19.73 0.15
CA LEU A 2 3.35 -21.06 -0.54
C LEU A 2 3.44 -20.99 -2.08
N ALA A 3 2.80 -19.99 -2.70
CA ALA A 3 2.77 -19.83 -4.16
C ALA A 3 3.98 -19.07 -4.77
N GLY A 4 4.81 -18.42 -3.96
CA GLY A 4 5.97 -17.64 -4.45
C GLY A 4 5.61 -16.49 -5.39
N ILE A 5 4.44 -15.88 -5.20
CA ILE A 5 3.93 -14.76 -5.99
C ILE A 5 4.28 -13.41 -5.35
N PRO A 6 4.47 -12.34 -6.14
CA PRO A 6 4.71 -11.01 -5.62
C PRO A 6 3.46 -10.50 -4.88
N ALA A 7 3.70 -9.79 -3.79
CA ALA A 7 2.67 -9.15 -3.00
C ALA A 7 3.21 -7.87 -2.37
N ILE A 8 2.34 -6.87 -2.22
CA ILE A 8 2.66 -5.61 -1.54
C ILE A 8 1.50 -5.22 -0.61
N ASN A 9 1.83 -4.68 0.55
CA ASN A 9 0.85 -4.07 1.45
C ASN A 9 0.97 -2.56 1.35
N ILE A 10 -0.15 -1.88 1.10
CA ILE A 10 -0.20 -0.43 0.92
C ILE A 10 -1.02 0.14 2.06
N PRO A 11 -0.50 1.09 2.85
CA PRO A 11 -1.31 1.83 3.79
C PRO A 11 -2.40 2.63 3.07
N ILE A 12 -3.65 2.56 3.55
CA ILE A 12 -4.78 3.26 2.90
C ILE A 12 -5.58 4.16 3.83
N ASP A 13 -5.49 3.97 5.16
CA ASP A 13 -6.23 4.77 6.13
C ASP A 13 -5.76 4.48 7.56
N PHE A 14 -6.36 5.17 8.52
CA PHE A 14 -6.34 4.83 9.94
C PHE A 14 -7.76 4.63 10.48
N HIS A 15 -7.95 3.63 11.34
CA HIS A 15 -9.14 3.52 12.18
C HIS A 15 -8.77 3.88 13.62
N GLY A 16 -9.04 5.14 13.99
CA GLY A 16 -8.46 5.72 15.21
C GLY A 16 -6.94 5.79 15.06
N ASN A 17 -6.20 5.19 16.01
CA ASN A 17 -4.73 5.15 15.99
C ASN A 17 -4.17 3.86 15.38
N LEU A 18 -5.00 3.07 14.69
CA LEU A 18 -4.61 1.79 14.08
C LEU A 18 -4.52 1.92 12.56
N PRO A 19 -3.35 1.65 11.93
CA PRO A 19 -3.21 1.74 10.49
C PRO A 19 -3.95 0.61 9.78
N ILE A 20 -4.67 0.96 8.73
CA ILE A 20 -5.32 0.04 7.81
C ILE A 20 -4.53 0.01 6.51
N GLY A 21 -4.30 -1.19 5.98
CA GLY A 21 -3.66 -1.40 4.69
C GLY A 21 -4.45 -2.35 3.79
N VAL A 22 -4.16 -2.28 2.50
CA VAL A 22 -4.66 -3.20 1.47
C VAL A 22 -3.50 -4.04 0.95
N GLN A 23 -3.71 -5.35 0.91
CA GLN A 23 -2.77 -6.28 0.31
C GLN A 23 -3.14 -6.58 -1.14
N ILE A 24 -2.19 -6.36 -2.03
CA ILE A 24 -2.32 -6.67 -3.46
C ILE A 24 -1.35 -7.82 -3.78
N MET A 25 -1.86 -8.85 -4.45
CA MET A 25 -1.08 -10.00 -4.90
C MET A 25 -1.12 -10.12 -6.42
N GLY A 26 0.04 -10.40 -7.02
CA GLY A 26 0.19 -10.49 -8.47
C GLY A 26 0.40 -11.90 -8.98
N ARG A 27 0.48 -12.02 -10.30
CA ARG A 27 0.99 -13.23 -10.97
C ARG A 27 2.49 -13.39 -10.69
N ARG A 28 3.01 -14.61 -10.81
CA ARG A 28 4.45 -14.88 -10.70
C ARG A 28 5.25 -14.00 -11.68
N PHE A 29 6.33 -13.39 -11.19
CA PHE A 29 7.17 -12.43 -11.93
C PHE A 29 6.44 -11.14 -12.38
N GLY A 30 5.28 -10.84 -11.78
CA GLY A 30 4.48 -9.65 -12.02
C GLY A 30 4.90 -8.42 -11.20
N ASP A 31 6.10 -8.39 -10.64
CA ASP A 31 6.58 -7.31 -9.75
C ASP A 31 6.42 -5.90 -10.35
N PRO A 32 6.74 -5.64 -11.63
CA PRO A 32 6.55 -4.31 -12.22
C PRO A 32 5.08 -3.90 -12.31
N GLU A 33 4.16 -4.85 -12.47
CA GLU A 33 2.72 -4.60 -12.49
C GLU A 33 2.23 -4.25 -11.08
N ILE A 34 2.66 -5.02 -10.08
CA ILE A 34 2.29 -4.79 -8.67
C ILE A 34 2.79 -3.44 -8.17
N LEU A 35 4.01 -3.05 -8.50
CA LEU A 35 4.54 -1.73 -8.15
C LEU A 35 3.78 -0.58 -8.83
N LYS A 36 3.35 -0.75 -10.09
CA LYS A 36 2.52 0.26 -10.79
C LYS A 36 1.15 0.41 -10.17
N VAL A 37 0.50 -0.71 -9.82
CA VAL A 37 -0.79 -0.68 -9.12
C VAL A 37 -0.63 0.00 -7.78
N ALA A 38 0.39 -0.36 -7.01
CA ALA A 38 0.64 0.25 -5.71
C ALA A 38 0.85 1.76 -5.80
N ARG A 39 1.68 2.20 -6.74
CA ARG A 39 1.90 3.63 -6.97
C ARG A 39 0.65 4.36 -7.44
N THR A 40 -0.24 3.68 -8.17
CA THR A 40 -1.52 4.24 -8.58
C THR A 40 -2.43 4.43 -7.39
N VAL A 41 -2.52 3.43 -6.50
CA VAL A 41 -3.31 3.54 -5.25
C VAL A 41 -2.81 4.71 -4.40
N GLU A 42 -1.51 4.77 -4.12
CA GLU A 42 -0.89 5.88 -3.34
C GLU A 42 -1.25 7.26 -3.91
N LYS A 43 -1.17 7.43 -5.24
CA LYS A 43 -1.45 8.71 -5.90
C LYS A 43 -2.92 9.12 -5.89
N ASN A 44 -3.84 8.17 -5.83
CA ASN A 44 -5.28 8.47 -5.91
C ASN A 44 -5.92 8.65 -4.52
N LEU A 45 -5.30 8.13 -3.46
CA LEU A 45 -5.85 8.26 -2.11
C LEU A 45 -5.58 9.63 -1.48
N ASP A 46 -4.53 10.35 -1.90
CA ASP A 46 -4.17 11.68 -1.37
C ASP A 46 -4.08 11.74 0.17
N ILE A 47 -3.60 10.64 0.76
CA ILE A 47 -3.47 10.45 2.21
C ILE A 47 -2.01 10.50 2.68
N LEU A 48 -1.07 10.74 1.77
CA LEU A 48 0.36 10.77 2.08
C LEU A 48 0.79 12.23 2.28
N ASP A 49 1.66 12.46 3.26
CA ASP A 49 2.30 13.75 3.48
C ASP A 49 3.32 14.09 2.37
N GLU A 50 3.96 15.26 2.46
CA GLU A 50 4.97 15.70 1.49
C GLU A 50 6.19 14.77 1.40
N THR A 51 6.39 13.91 2.40
CA THR A 51 7.47 12.91 2.45
C THR A 51 7.05 11.54 1.91
N GLY A 52 5.76 11.37 1.59
CA GLY A 52 5.20 10.13 1.06
C GLY A 52 4.80 9.11 2.14
N HIS A 53 4.64 9.53 3.39
CA HIS A 53 4.19 8.65 4.49
C HIS A 53 2.76 8.97 4.90
N LEU A 54 2.06 8.01 5.52
CA LEU A 54 0.79 8.35 6.15
C LEU A 54 1.04 9.33 7.30
N PRO A 55 0.22 10.39 7.44
CA PRO A 55 0.28 11.26 8.60
C PRO A 55 -0.06 10.43 9.84
N VAL A 56 0.83 10.43 10.81
CA VAL A 56 0.64 9.68 12.06
C VAL A 56 -0.43 10.41 12.87
N PRO A 57 -1.52 9.74 13.30
CA PRO A 57 -2.53 10.37 14.15
C PRO A 57 -1.90 10.87 15.45
N GLU A 58 -2.25 12.08 15.89
CA GLU A 58 -1.89 12.57 17.22
C GLU A 58 -2.64 11.75 18.29
N LEU A 59 -1.94 11.39 19.37
CA LEU A 59 -2.44 10.54 20.46
C LEU A 59 -3.50 11.22 21.33
#